data_AF-A0A2E2JBY9-F1
#
_entry.id   AF-A0A2E2JBY9-F1
#
_cell.length_a   1.000
_cell.length_b   1.000
_cell.length_c   1.000
_cell.angle_alpha   90.00
_cell.angle_beta   90.00
_cell.angle_gamma   90.00
#
_symmetry.space_group_name_H-M   'P 1'
#
loop_
_entity.id
_entity.type
_entity.pdbx_description
1 polymer ?
#
loop_
_entity_poly.entity_id
_entity_poly.type
_entity_poly.pdbx_seq_one_letter_code
_entity_poly.pdbx_strand_id
1 'polypeptide(L)'
;MRSETPDPDRLDDWFIAGVEAADVTALRPLSRARPSLQALMTVFSGAEAAVMIRLLVLRELGSRPGAPWFSRAELDQQFPYLDAAKLDNLIARLRVNGILAWDSETSRYSISPLGRMLIAAVSSLLKFGDDGSELGYLAGQLAAGGAIGGVTTDDLQHLLARLTELKDKFDRAIVSGSESRIRDAAQELDKVWGWVDKGSEVLRAITEQSDMDGPAHRVAQRIGQVQSELLRMSGRFQNALSKLESQKVHLGATGLSTTDIGAWLRQCSPAQLTALLDGAVAPGPSMAFALGDIALDIAEFELIDKVRPERLSAPLPDACEAAVSEAVELEPPDYAALDQWRDALRVAPDGWPLAAALPLRDYELSSYRLSLLSILGDQESATMDGPVADLARLDRRLEWTGNPVPVHRDGVAEMSEGRLRGGPVTDGS
;
A
#
# COMPACT_ATOMS: atom_id res chain seq x y z
N MET A 1 -55.78 23.46 5.77
CA MET A 1 -54.63 22.64 6.18
C MET A 1 -53.39 23.23 5.54
N ARG A 2 -52.54 23.91 6.32
CA ARG A 2 -51.20 24.30 5.84
C ARG A 2 -50.37 23.02 5.87
N SER A 3 -49.90 22.58 4.71
CA SER A 3 -48.90 21.53 4.59
C SER A 3 -47.60 22.05 5.21
N GLU A 4 -47.28 21.60 6.42
CA GLU A 4 -45.92 21.68 6.95
C GLU A 4 -45.03 20.85 6.04
N THR A 5 -44.28 21.52 5.17
CA THR A 5 -43.06 20.93 4.61
C THR A 5 -42.18 20.55 5.80
N PRO A 6 -41.75 19.28 5.94
CA PRO A 6 -40.85 18.88 7.01
C PRO A 6 -39.59 19.74 6.94
N ASP A 7 -39.20 20.31 8.07
CA ASP A 7 -37.98 21.08 8.22
C ASP A 7 -36.80 20.08 8.20
N PRO A 8 -35.99 20.01 7.13
CA PRO A 8 -34.99 18.96 6.92
C PRO A 8 -33.90 18.90 8.02
N ASP A 9 -33.92 19.84 8.96
CA ASP A 9 -32.99 19.94 10.07
C ASP A 9 -33.47 19.23 11.37
N ARG A 10 -34.68 18.64 11.38
CA ARG A 10 -35.13 17.85 12.54
C ARG A 10 -34.48 16.47 12.54
N LEU A 11 -33.85 16.09 13.66
CA LEU A 11 -33.19 14.79 13.82
C LEU A 11 -34.11 13.60 13.50
N ASP A 12 -35.41 13.73 13.79
CA ASP A 12 -36.42 12.69 13.54
C ASP A 12 -36.67 12.44 12.04
N ASP A 13 -36.43 13.43 11.18
CA ASP A 13 -36.68 13.33 9.74
C ASP A 13 -35.62 12.47 9.03
N TRP A 14 -34.53 12.12 9.73
CA TRP A 14 -33.50 11.20 9.25
C TRP A 14 -33.85 9.72 9.47
N PHE A 15 -34.93 9.42 10.19
CA PHE A 15 -35.35 8.06 10.52
C PHE A 15 -36.53 7.61 9.67
N ILE A 16 -36.59 6.31 9.40
CA ILE A 16 -37.75 5.69 8.74
C ILE A 16 -38.99 5.77 9.64
N ALA A 17 -40.17 5.73 9.02
CA ALA A 17 -41.44 5.78 9.74
C ALA A 17 -41.52 4.65 10.81
N GLY A 18 -41.89 5.03 12.04
CA GLY A 18 -42.01 4.11 13.18
C GLY A 18 -40.73 3.90 13.99
N VAL A 19 -39.61 4.54 13.63
CA VAL A 19 -38.38 4.57 14.45
C VAL A 19 -38.19 5.97 15.01
N GLU A 20 -38.26 6.11 16.33
CA GLU A 20 -37.99 7.39 17.00
C GLU A 20 -36.49 7.52 17.33
N ALA A 21 -35.94 8.73 17.18
CA ALA A 21 -34.53 8.98 17.52
C ALA A 21 -34.20 8.66 19.00
N ALA A 22 -35.19 8.78 19.90
CA ALA A 22 -35.06 8.47 21.32
C ALA A 22 -34.85 6.96 21.60
N ASP A 23 -35.32 6.09 20.71
CA ASP A 23 -35.23 4.63 20.86
C ASP A 23 -33.87 4.09 20.40
N VAL A 24 -33.11 4.87 19.62
CA VAL A 24 -31.78 4.49 19.15
C VAL A 24 -30.76 4.64 20.28
N THR A 25 -30.40 3.52 20.91
CA THR A 25 -29.44 3.51 22.04
C THR A 25 -28.09 4.14 21.67
N ALA A 26 -27.64 3.96 20.42
CA ALA A 26 -26.41 4.56 19.90
C ALA A 26 -26.43 6.10 19.86
N LEU A 27 -27.61 6.73 19.81
CA LEU A 27 -27.72 8.20 19.84
C LEU A 27 -27.62 8.78 21.25
N ARG A 28 -27.81 8.00 22.32
CA ARG A 28 -27.85 8.52 23.69
C ARG A 28 -26.58 9.27 24.11
N PRO A 29 -25.35 8.79 23.81
CA PRO A 29 -24.13 9.55 24.08
C PRO A 29 -24.09 10.89 23.33
N LEU A 30 -24.49 10.89 22.06
CA LEU A 30 -24.50 12.10 21.21
C LEU A 30 -25.53 13.13 21.69
N SER A 31 -26.71 12.68 22.09
CA SER A 31 -27.74 13.52 22.69
C SER A 31 -27.27 14.20 23.98
N ARG A 32 -26.48 13.50 24.81
CA ARG A 32 -25.84 14.09 26.00
C ARG A 32 -24.71 15.07 25.65
N ALA A 33 -24.01 14.84 24.54
CA ALA A 33 -22.94 15.69 24.04
C ALA A 33 -23.43 16.90 23.23
N ARG A 34 -24.73 17.18 23.18
CA ARG A 34 -25.32 18.26 22.37
C ARG A 34 -24.70 19.64 22.59
N PRO A 35 -24.36 20.09 23.81
CA PRO A 35 -23.65 21.35 24.01
C PRO A 35 -22.26 21.37 23.35
N SER A 36 -21.53 20.25 23.42
CA SER A 36 -20.22 20.11 22.78
C SER A 36 -20.33 20.14 21.25
N LEU A 37 -21.36 19.49 20.68
CA LEU A 37 -21.64 19.51 19.25
C LEU A 37 -21.96 20.93 18.76
N GLN A 38 -22.77 21.68 19.50
CA GLN A 38 -23.08 23.08 19.16
C GLN A 38 -21.84 23.98 19.21
N ALA A 39 -20.95 23.76 20.18
CA ALA A 39 -19.70 24.48 20.25
C ALA A 39 -18.77 24.17 19.07
N LEU A 40 -18.67 22.90 18.67
CA LEU A 40 -17.94 22.50 17.46
C LEU A 40 -18.55 23.14 16.21
N MET A 41 -19.87 23.09 16.04
CA MET A 41 -20.56 23.77 14.94
C MET A 41 -20.28 25.28 14.93
N THR A 42 -20.21 25.92 16.09
CA THR A 42 -19.89 27.35 16.20
C THR A 42 -18.51 27.68 15.65
N VAL A 43 -17.52 26.82 15.95
CA VAL A 43 -16.13 27.02 15.56
C VAL A 43 -15.93 26.69 14.08
N PHE A 44 -16.50 25.59 13.61
CA PHE A 44 -16.28 25.02 12.28
C PHE A 44 -17.31 25.44 11.20
N SER A 45 -18.23 26.37 11.49
CA SER A 45 -19.23 26.83 10.52
C SER A 45 -18.78 27.99 9.63
N GLY A 46 -19.30 28.00 8.40
CA GLY A 46 -19.10 29.08 7.42
C GLY A 46 -17.88 28.86 6.53
N ALA A 47 -17.41 29.94 5.89
CA ALA A 47 -16.25 29.88 5.00
C ALA A 47 -14.95 29.52 5.75
N GLU A 48 -14.03 28.85 5.06
CA GLU A 48 -12.74 28.38 5.60
C GLU A 48 -11.97 29.50 6.32
N ALA A 49 -11.86 30.68 5.70
CA ALA A 49 -11.18 31.82 6.30
C ALA A 49 -11.77 32.21 7.67
N ALA A 50 -13.10 32.14 7.83
CA ALA A 50 -13.75 32.45 9.11
C ALA A 50 -13.45 31.38 10.17
N VAL A 51 -13.39 30.11 9.77
CA VAL A 51 -12.99 29.00 10.65
C VAL A 51 -11.53 29.17 11.10
N MET A 52 -10.62 29.47 10.17
CA MET A 52 -9.20 29.72 10.49
C MET A 52 -9.02 30.82 11.53
N ILE A 53 -9.72 31.95 11.37
CA ILE A 53 -9.64 33.06 12.34
C ILE A 53 -10.20 32.65 13.71
N ARG A 54 -11.30 31.88 13.78
CA ARG A 54 -11.82 31.39 15.08
C ARG A 54 -10.85 30.44 15.75
N LEU A 55 -10.23 29.54 15.01
CA LEU A 55 -9.24 28.60 15.53
C LEU A 55 -7.98 29.34 16.01
N LEU A 56 -7.52 30.34 15.26
CA LEU A 56 -6.41 31.21 15.66
C LEU A 56 -6.71 31.90 16.99
N VAL A 57 -7.85 32.60 17.08
CA VAL A 57 -8.24 33.32 18.30
C VAL A 57 -8.36 32.36 19.48
N LEU A 58 -9.05 31.22 19.33
CA LEU A 58 -9.21 30.25 20.41
C LEU A 58 -7.87 29.67 20.89
N ARG A 59 -6.97 29.36 19.97
CA ARG A 59 -5.64 28.85 20.29
C ARG A 59 -4.80 29.87 21.04
N GLU A 60 -4.79 31.12 20.60
CA GLU A 60 -4.04 32.21 21.23
C GLU A 60 -4.61 32.58 22.61
N LEU A 61 -5.92 32.47 22.81
CA LEU A 61 -6.51 32.62 24.15
C LEU A 61 -6.13 31.44 25.06
N GLY A 62 -6.07 30.22 24.52
CA GLY A 62 -5.76 29.01 25.27
C GLY A 62 -4.27 28.82 25.61
N SER A 63 -3.36 29.52 24.92
CA SER A 63 -1.91 29.36 25.09
C SER A 63 -1.30 30.21 26.21
N ARG A 64 -2.05 31.18 26.77
CA ARG A 64 -1.53 32.15 27.74
C ARG A 64 -1.25 31.49 29.12
N PRO A 65 0.01 31.51 29.62
CA PRO A 65 0.33 30.99 30.94
C PRO A 65 -0.17 31.92 32.06
N GLY A 66 -0.84 31.38 33.07
CA GLY A 66 -1.05 32.05 34.37
C GLY A 66 -2.11 33.15 34.45
N ALA A 67 -2.74 33.56 33.34
CA ALA A 67 -3.79 34.59 33.33
C ALA A 67 -5.01 34.14 32.48
N PRO A 68 -6.00 33.46 33.08
CA PRO A 68 -7.16 32.90 32.37
C PRO A 68 -8.27 33.93 32.06
N TRP A 69 -8.05 35.21 32.39
CA TRP A 69 -9.02 36.29 32.20
C TRP A 69 -8.50 37.35 31.24
N PHE A 70 -9.42 37.93 30.46
CA PHE A 70 -9.13 38.90 29.40
C PHE A 70 -10.09 40.07 29.47
N SER A 71 -9.58 41.27 29.61
CA SER A 71 -10.36 42.48 29.36
C SER A 71 -10.56 42.70 27.86
N ARG A 72 -11.52 43.55 27.49
CA ARG A 72 -11.71 43.87 26.07
C ARG A 72 -10.47 44.50 25.43
N ALA A 73 -9.85 45.45 26.13
CA ALA A 73 -8.64 46.13 25.65
C ALA A 73 -7.47 45.16 25.42
N GLU A 74 -7.32 44.13 26.26
CA GLU A 74 -6.31 43.09 26.06
C GLU A 74 -6.57 42.26 24.80
N LEU A 75 -7.84 41.95 24.48
CA LEU A 75 -8.19 41.22 23.26
C LEU A 75 -7.86 42.04 22.00
N ASP A 76 -8.18 43.33 22.00
CA ASP A 76 -7.85 44.21 20.88
C ASP A 76 -6.32 44.36 20.70
N GLN A 77 -5.56 44.40 21.81
CA GLN A 77 -4.09 44.43 21.79
C GLN A 77 -3.46 43.10 21.34
N GLN A 78 -4.08 41.96 21.66
CA GLN A 78 -3.59 40.63 21.28
C GLN A 78 -3.83 40.34 19.79
N PHE A 79 -4.87 40.92 19.20
CA PHE A 79 -5.26 40.70 17.81
C PHE A 79 -5.29 42.00 16.97
N PRO A 80 -4.20 42.79 16.92
CA PRO A 80 -4.19 44.12 16.29
C PRO A 80 -4.34 44.07 14.77
N TYR A 81 -4.12 42.90 14.17
CA TYR A 81 -4.23 42.63 12.74
C TYR A 81 -5.64 42.20 12.31
N LEU A 82 -6.59 42.06 13.24
CA LEU A 82 -7.98 41.75 12.94
C LEU A 82 -8.82 43.03 12.93
N ASP A 83 -9.79 43.09 12.02
CA ASP A 83 -10.81 44.14 12.03
C ASP A 83 -11.62 44.09 13.33
N ALA A 84 -11.76 45.23 14.00
CA ALA A 84 -12.38 45.32 15.32
C ALA A 84 -13.83 44.83 15.33
N ALA A 85 -14.64 45.21 14.33
CA ALA A 85 -16.03 44.79 14.24
C ALA A 85 -16.17 43.28 13.98
N LYS A 86 -15.25 42.69 13.20
CA LYS A 86 -15.21 41.23 13.00
C LYS A 86 -14.78 40.50 14.28
N LEU A 87 -13.80 41.03 15.01
CA LEU A 87 -13.35 40.47 16.28
C LEU A 87 -14.48 40.53 17.34
N ASP A 88 -15.21 41.64 17.40
CA ASP A 88 -16.42 41.80 18.23
C ASP A 88 -17.46 40.71 17.98
N ASN A 89 -17.83 40.54 16.72
CA ASN A 89 -18.81 39.54 16.31
C ASN A 89 -18.33 38.12 16.64
N LEU A 90 -17.03 37.86 16.48
CA LEU A 90 -16.43 36.57 16.81
C LEU A 90 -16.52 36.32 18.33
N ILE A 91 -16.07 37.25 19.17
CA ILE A 91 -16.11 37.12 20.63
C ILE A 91 -17.56 36.97 21.12
N ALA A 92 -18.48 37.77 20.59
CA ALA A 92 -19.90 37.67 20.91
C ALA A 92 -20.45 36.28 20.56
N ARG A 93 -20.11 35.73 19.39
CA ARG A 93 -20.53 34.39 18.99
C ARG A 93 -19.94 33.31 19.88
N LEU A 94 -18.65 33.38 20.23
CA LEU A 94 -18.02 32.44 21.15
C LEU A 94 -18.67 32.50 22.55
N ARG A 95 -19.06 33.69 23.01
CA ARG A 95 -19.78 33.86 24.27
C ARG A 95 -21.18 33.25 24.23
N VAL A 96 -21.97 33.57 23.21
CA VAL A 96 -23.36 33.09 23.06
C VAL A 96 -23.42 31.55 23.03
N ASN A 97 -22.43 30.91 22.42
CA ASN A 97 -22.35 29.44 22.33
C ASN A 97 -21.57 28.80 23.48
N GLY A 98 -21.36 29.52 24.59
CA GLY A 98 -20.80 28.96 25.82
C GLY A 98 -19.32 28.59 25.76
N ILE A 99 -18.57 29.06 24.76
CA ILE A 99 -17.12 28.83 24.62
C ILE A 99 -16.34 29.83 25.48
N LEU A 100 -16.79 31.08 25.51
CA LEU A 100 -16.30 32.12 26.42
C LEU A 100 -17.34 32.43 27.50
N ALA A 101 -16.88 32.63 28.72
CA ALA A 101 -17.68 33.15 29.83
C ALA A 101 -17.38 34.64 30.03
N TRP A 102 -18.40 35.44 30.29
CA TRP A 102 -18.28 36.84 30.65
C TRP A 102 -18.59 37.01 32.13
N ASP A 103 -17.67 37.62 32.87
CA ASP A 103 -17.87 38.03 34.26
C ASP A 103 -18.26 39.51 34.30
N SER A 104 -19.47 39.78 34.75
CA SER A 104 -20.00 41.15 34.88
C SER A 104 -19.37 41.95 36.02
N GLU A 105 -18.87 41.30 37.07
CA GLU A 105 -18.26 41.99 38.22
C GLU A 105 -16.88 42.53 37.88
N THR A 106 -16.06 41.71 37.22
CA THR A 106 -14.70 42.08 36.84
C THR A 106 -14.59 42.66 35.42
N SER A 107 -15.68 42.62 34.65
CA SER A 107 -15.72 43.02 33.23
C SER A 107 -14.65 42.31 32.39
N ARG A 108 -14.51 41.00 32.60
CA ARG A 108 -13.52 40.15 31.92
C ARG A 108 -14.14 38.92 31.31
N TYR A 109 -13.59 38.52 30.18
CA TYR A 109 -13.83 37.23 29.57
C TYR A 109 -12.93 36.16 30.20
N SER A 110 -13.40 34.93 30.22
CA SER A 110 -12.58 33.75 30.48
C SER A 110 -12.98 32.61 29.55
N ILE A 111 -12.10 31.65 29.36
CA ILE A 111 -12.45 30.44 28.60
C ILE A 111 -13.32 29.57 29.50
N SER A 112 -14.48 29.13 29.01
CA SER A 112 -15.36 28.25 29.77
C SER A 112 -14.76 26.83 29.87
N PRO A 113 -15.27 25.94 30.75
CA PRO A 113 -14.88 24.53 30.76
C PRO A 113 -15.06 23.87 29.39
N LEU A 114 -16.18 24.16 28.72
CA LEU A 114 -16.48 23.65 27.37
C LEU A 114 -15.48 24.20 26.34
N GLY A 115 -15.12 25.49 26.43
CA GLY A 115 -14.13 26.11 25.55
C GLY A 115 -12.74 25.50 25.72
N ARG A 116 -12.34 25.17 26.95
CA ARG A 116 -11.08 24.46 27.22
C ARG A 116 -11.07 23.05 26.61
N MET A 117 -12.17 22.30 26.75
CA MET A 117 -12.30 21.00 26.11
C MET A 117 -12.16 21.10 24.58
N LEU A 118 -12.79 22.10 23.98
CA LEU A 118 -12.72 22.32 22.53
C LEU A 118 -11.30 22.70 22.08
N ILE A 119 -10.62 23.61 22.80
CA ILE A 119 -9.22 23.96 22.53
C ILE A 119 -8.31 22.73 22.64
N ALA A 120 -8.51 21.88 23.65
CA ALA A 120 -7.76 20.65 23.82
C ALA A 120 -8.01 19.67 22.65
N ALA A 121 -9.26 19.49 22.24
CA ALA A 121 -9.63 18.62 21.12
C ALA A 121 -9.04 19.11 19.79
N VAL A 122 -9.15 20.41 19.49
CA VAL A 122 -8.55 21.03 18.31
C VAL A 122 -7.03 20.93 18.33
N SER A 123 -6.41 21.20 19.48
CA SER A 123 -4.95 21.09 19.64
C SER A 123 -4.47 19.65 19.45
N SER A 124 -5.29 18.68 19.86
CA SER A 124 -5.04 17.27 19.57
C SER A 124 -5.09 17.04 18.06
N LEU A 125 -6.19 17.39 17.40
CA LEU A 125 -6.39 17.19 15.95
C LEU A 125 -5.27 17.82 15.11
N LEU A 126 -4.81 19.03 15.46
CA LEU A 126 -3.70 19.69 14.75
C LEU A 126 -2.36 18.98 14.93
N LYS A 127 -2.17 18.19 15.99
CA LYS A 127 -0.96 17.35 16.18
C LYS A 127 -0.99 16.07 15.36
N PHE A 128 -2.17 15.56 14.98
CA PHE A 128 -2.32 14.34 14.19
C PHE A 128 -1.88 14.48 12.72
N GLY A 129 -1.71 15.70 12.20
CA GLY A 129 -1.30 15.94 10.80
C GLY A 129 0.17 15.66 10.47
N ASP A 130 0.92 15.03 11.37
CA ASP A 130 2.32 14.64 11.15
C ASP A 130 2.40 13.11 11.11
N ASP A 131 2.85 12.52 9.99
CA ASP A 131 2.70 11.09 9.64
C ASP A 131 3.36 10.07 10.61
N GLY A 132 3.95 10.52 11.72
CA GLY A 132 4.47 9.68 12.80
C GLY A 132 3.82 9.92 14.17
N SER A 133 2.88 10.86 14.30
CA SER A 133 2.35 11.31 15.59
C SER A 133 1.09 10.57 16.04
N GLU A 134 0.29 10.06 15.11
CA GLU A 134 -0.98 9.38 15.41
C GLU A 134 -0.79 8.10 16.24
N LEU A 135 0.12 7.20 15.82
CA LEU A 135 0.40 5.98 16.57
C LEU A 135 1.08 6.27 17.91
N GLY A 136 1.93 7.29 17.98
CA GLY A 136 2.50 7.76 19.24
C GLY A 136 1.45 8.30 20.19
N TYR A 137 0.44 8.99 19.67
CA TYR A 137 -0.70 9.47 20.44
C TYR A 137 -1.59 8.34 20.94
N LEU A 138 -1.98 7.40 20.06
CA LEU A 138 -2.79 6.23 20.44
C LEU A 138 -2.07 5.37 21.47
N ALA A 139 -0.76 5.11 21.28
CA ALA A 139 0.06 4.42 22.26
C ALA A 139 0.15 5.19 23.60
N GLY A 140 0.27 6.52 23.53
CA GLY A 140 0.26 7.39 24.72
C GLY A 140 -1.07 7.39 25.46
N GLN A 141 -2.19 7.39 24.74
CA GLN A 141 -3.53 7.26 25.35
C GLN A 141 -3.70 5.91 26.03
N LEU A 142 -3.28 4.82 25.38
CA LEU A 142 -3.31 3.48 25.99
C LEU A 142 -2.42 3.44 27.25
N ALA A 143 -1.25 4.07 27.21
CA ALA A 143 -0.34 4.13 28.36
C ALA A 143 -0.96 4.90 29.54
N ALA A 144 -1.62 6.03 29.26
CA ALA A 144 -2.31 6.83 30.26
C ALA A 144 -3.57 6.13 30.80
N GLY A 145 -4.35 5.48 29.93
CA GLY A 145 -5.55 4.73 30.27
C GLY A 145 -5.26 3.48 31.09
N GLY A 146 -4.15 2.79 30.82
CA GLY A 146 -3.68 1.64 31.60
C GLY A 146 -3.29 2.02 33.04
N ALA A 147 -2.72 3.21 33.26
CA ALA A 147 -2.35 3.68 34.60
C ALA A 147 -3.56 4.08 35.47
N ILE A 148 -4.69 4.42 34.86
CA ILE A 148 -5.91 4.92 35.53
C ILE A 148 -7.03 3.85 35.53
N GLY A 149 -6.81 2.70 34.90
CA GLY A 149 -7.73 1.54 34.95
C GLY A 149 -8.88 1.61 33.95
N GLY A 150 -8.72 2.28 32.81
CA GLY A 150 -9.79 2.43 31.82
C GLY A 150 -9.26 2.57 30.41
N VAL A 151 -8.81 1.47 29.83
CA VAL A 151 -8.58 1.40 28.38
C VAL A 151 -9.92 1.14 27.71
N THR A 152 -10.36 2.06 26.86
CA THR A 152 -11.64 1.86 26.17
C THR A 152 -11.49 0.84 25.04
N THR A 153 -12.56 0.10 24.74
CA THR A 153 -12.56 -0.83 23.61
C THR A 153 -12.38 -0.08 22.27
N ASP A 154 -12.83 1.17 22.20
CA ASP A 154 -12.69 2.02 21.00
C ASP A 154 -11.23 2.38 20.75
N ASP A 155 -10.45 2.73 21.78
CA ASP A 155 -9.02 3.05 21.63
C ASP A 155 -8.22 1.86 21.07
N LEU A 156 -8.54 0.65 21.54
CA LEU A 156 -7.96 -0.59 21.02
C LEU A 156 -8.37 -0.84 19.57
N GLN A 157 -9.62 -0.58 19.21
CA GLN A 157 -10.10 -0.74 17.83
C GLN A 157 -9.43 0.25 16.87
N HIS A 158 -9.24 1.50 17.29
CA HIS A 158 -8.52 2.51 16.52
C HIS A 158 -7.06 2.13 16.29
N LEU A 159 -6.35 1.68 17.34
CA LEU A 159 -4.99 1.18 17.20
C LEU A 159 -4.93 -0.01 16.23
N LEU A 160 -5.84 -0.98 16.38
CA LEU A 160 -5.89 -2.14 15.50
C LEU A 160 -6.12 -1.75 14.03
N ALA A 161 -7.05 -0.82 13.77
CA ALA A 161 -7.34 -0.34 12.43
C ALA A 161 -6.09 0.29 11.81
N ARG A 162 -5.38 1.15 12.55
CA ARG A 162 -4.17 1.82 12.07
C ARG A 162 -3.02 0.86 11.79
N LEU A 163 -2.80 -0.12 12.67
CA LEU A 163 -1.78 -1.16 12.44
C LEU A 163 -2.10 -2.02 11.21
N THR A 164 -3.39 -2.32 11.01
CA THR A 164 -3.85 -3.10 9.85
C THR A 164 -3.66 -2.32 8.55
N GLU A 165 -3.96 -1.02 8.56
CA GLU A 165 -3.72 -0.12 7.41
C GLU A 165 -2.23 -0.05 7.05
N LEU A 166 -1.35 0.11 8.04
CA LEU A 166 0.09 0.10 7.80
C LEU A 166 0.58 -1.23 7.23
N LYS A 167 0.13 -2.35 7.80
CA LYS A 167 0.46 -3.69 7.29
C LYS A 167 0.08 -3.79 5.80
N ASP A 168 -1.14 -3.40 5.47
CA ASP A 168 -1.64 -3.45 4.10
C ASP A 168 -0.86 -2.53 3.15
N LYS A 169 -0.53 -1.30 3.58
CA LYS A 169 0.36 -0.38 2.85
C LYS A 169 1.74 -1.02 2.56
N PHE A 170 2.34 -1.65 3.56
CA PHE A 170 3.64 -2.32 3.45
C PHE A 170 3.60 -3.56 2.55
N ASP A 171 2.56 -4.38 2.66
CA ASP A 171 2.33 -5.51 1.76
C ASP A 171 2.19 -5.02 0.29
N ARG A 172 1.42 -3.96 0.04
CA ARG A 172 1.30 -3.35 -1.30
C ARG A 172 2.63 -2.82 -1.81
N ALA A 173 3.46 -2.22 -0.95
CA ALA A 173 4.79 -1.75 -1.34
C ALA A 173 5.68 -2.90 -1.81
N ILE A 174 5.69 -4.03 -1.10
CA ILE A 174 6.43 -5.24 -1.49
C ILE A 174 5.92 -5.79 -2.83
N VAL A 175 4.59 -5.94 -2.97
CA VAL A 175 3.97 -6.47 -4.20
C VAL A 175 4.21 -5.56 -5.40
N SER A 176 4.37 -4.24 -5.19
CA SER A 176 4.59 -3.30 -6.28
C SER A 176 5.89 -3.52 -7.06
N GLY A 177 6.87 -4.21 -6.49
CA GLY A 177 8.20 -4.37 -7.08
C GLY A 177 8.98 -3.06 -7.25
N SER A 178 8.49 -1.94 -6.71
CA SER A 178 9.14 -0.64 -6.83
C SER A 178 10.14 -0.44 -5.70
N GLU A 179 11.43 -0.37 -6.04
CA GLU A 179 12.52 -0.13 -5.10
C GLU A 179 12.29 1.12 -4.23
N SER A 180 11.81 2.21 -4.83
CA SER A 180 11.48 3.45 -4.12
C SER A 180 10.37 3.22 -3.08
N ARG A 181 9.25 2.62 -3.49
CA ARG A 181 8.12 2.37 -2.58
C ARG A 181 8.50 1.44 -1.44
N ILE A 182 9.35 0.44 -1.72
CA ILE A 182 9.85 -0.48 -0.69
C ILE A 182 10.77 0.24 0.28
N ARG A 183 11.66 1.13 -0.18
CA ARG A 183 12.50 1.96 0.70
C ARG A 183 11.67 2.94 1.53
N ASP A 184 10.69 3.61 0.93
CA ASP A 184 9.81 4.55 1.62
C ASP A 184 9.01 3.83 2.73
N ALA A 185 8.45 2.66 2.41
CA ALA A 185 7.75 1.80 3.36
C ALA A 185 8.66 1.28 4.49
N ALA A 186 9.92 0.92 4.18
CA ALA A 186 10.89 0.50 5.18
C ALA A 186 11.26 1.64 6.14
N GLN A 187 11.48 2.85 5.62
CA GLN A 187 11.74 4.03 6.45
C GLN A 187 10.53 4.41 7.33
N GLU A 188 9.32 4.26 6.81
CA GLU A 188 8.09 4.48 7.57
C GLU A 188 7.93 3.45 8.69
N LEU A 189 8.19 2.16 8.43
CA LEU A 189 8.19 1.12 9.46
C LEU A 189 9.18 1.46 10.59
N ASP A 190 10.39 1.90 10.28
CA ASP A 190 11.40 2.30 11.28
C ASP A 190 10.92 3.48 12.15
N LYS A 191 10.25 4.48 11.56
CA LYS A 191 9.67 5.62 12.30
C LYS A 191 8.55 5.18 13.23
N VAL A 192 7.71 4.27 12.79
CA VAL A 192 6.56 3.75 13.55
C VAL A 192 7.01 2.82 14.68
N TRP A 193 8.16 2.15 14.52
CA TRP A 193 8.67 1.14 15.44
C TRP A 193 8.75 1.61 16.90
N GLY A 194 9.27 2.82 17.13
CA GLY A 194 9.44 3.38 18.48
C GLY A 194 8.14 3.56 19.28
N TRP A 195 6.99 3.59 18.60
CA TRP A 195 5.67 3.70 19.23
C TRP A 195 4.99 2.35 19.42
N VAL A 196 5.21 1.42 18.48
CA VAL A 196 4.69 0.05 18.55
C VAL A 196 5.26 -0.69 19.77
N ASP A 197 6.55 -0.50 20.06
CA ASP A 197 7.22 -1.16 21.18
C ASP A 197 6.68 -0.69 22.54
N LYS A 198 6.54 0.64 22.71
CA LYS A 198 5.92 1.24 23.92
C LYS A 198 4.46 0.84 24.08
N GLY A 199 3.71 0.78 22.98
CA GLY A 199 2.32 0.31 22.99
C GLY A 199 2.20 -1.17 23.36
N SER A 200 3.19 -2.00 23.00
CA SER A 200 3.24 -3.42 23.33
C SER A 200 3.40 -3.66 24.83
N GLU A 201 4.32 -2.95 25.49
CA GLU A 201 4.52 -3.06 26.95
C GLU A 201 3.25 -2.71 27.72
N VAL A 202 2.58 -1.64 27.30
CA VAL A 202 1.32 -1.18 27.86
C VAL A 202 0.20 -2.19 27.63
N LEU A 203 0.04 -2.67 26.39
CA LEU A 203 -0.97 -3.67 26.05
C LEU A 203 -0.78 -4.97 26.83
N ARG A 204 0.48 -5.38 27.04
CA ARG A 204 0.84 -6.55 27.83
C ARG A 204 0.46 -6.36 29.31
N ALA A 205 0.80 -5.21 29.90
CA ALA A 205 0.41 -4.88 31.26
C ALA A 205 -1.12 -4.86 31.45
N ILE A 206 -1.86 -4.35 30.47
CA ILE A 206 -3.34 -4.33 30.47
C ILE A 206 -3.92 -5.75 30.35
N THR A 207 -3.30 -6.60 29.54
CA THR A 207 -3.77 -7.99 29.34
C THR A 207 -3.48 -8.87 30.56
N GLU A 208 -2.43 -8.56 31.32
CA GLU A 208 -2.01 -9.28 32.54
C GLU A 208 -2.79 -8.82 33.81
N GLN A 209 -3.38 -7.62 33.82
CA GLN A 209 -4.19 -7.07 34.92
C GLN A 209 -5.68 -7.34 34.70
N SER A 210 -6.14 -8.52 35.12
CA SER A 210 -7.46 -9.05 34.80
C SER A 210 -8.64 -8.34 35.48
N ASP A 211 -9.38 -7.51 34.72
CA ASP A 211 -10.86 -7.36 34.75
C ASP A 211 -11.39 -6.79 33.41
N MET A 212 -10.80 -7.20 32.29
CA MET A 212 -11.15 -6.71 30.95
C MET A 212 -12.26 -7.57 30.32
N ASP A 213 -13.29 -6.93 29.75
CA ASP A 213 -14.39 -7.60 29.04
C ASP A 213 -13.89 -8.49 27.87
N GLY A 214 -14.53 -9.64 27.65
CA GLY A 214 -14.16 -10.62 26.62
C GLY A 214 -13.95 -10.06 25.19
N PRO A 215 -14.75 -9.09 24.70
CA PRO A 215 -14.49 -8.42 23.42
C PRO A 215 -13.17 -7.64 23.38
N ALA A 216 -12.82 -6.90 24.45
CA ALA A 216 -11.59 -6.11 24.50
C ALA A 216 -10.34 -7.01 24.49
N HIS A 217 -10.40 -8.15 25.17
CA HIS A 217 -9.31 -9.14 25.15
C HIS A 217 -9.03 -9.68 23.73
N ARG A 218 -10.08 -9.91 22.92
CA ARG A 218 -9.92 -10.34 21.52
C ARG A 218 -9.26 -9.28 20.66
N VAL A 219 -9.61 -8.01 20.85
CA VAL A 219 -8.99 -6.89 20.12
C VAL A 219 -7.51 -6.78 20.49
N ALA A 220 -7.16 -6.90 21.78
CA ALA A 220 -5.78 -6.91 22.25
C ALA A 220 -4.94 -8.05 21.63
N GLN A 221 -5.48 -9.28 21.58
CA GLN A 221 -4.81 -10.40 20.92
C GLN A 221 -4.61 -10.14 19.42
N ARG A 222 -5.60 -9.55 18.75
CA ARG A 222 -5.49 -9.22 17.33
C ARG A 222 -4.43 -8.15 17.06
N ILE A 223 -4.32 -7.16 17.95
CA ILE A 223 -3.24 -6.16 17.90
C ILE A 223 -1.87 -6.86 17.97
N GLY A 224 -1.67 -7.77 18.93
CA GLY A 224 -0.41 -8.52 19.05
C GLY A 224 -0.05 -9.35 17.81
N GLN A 225 -1.05 -9.93 17.14
CA GLN A 225 -0.87 -10.65 15.87
C GLN A 225 -0.39 -9.73 14.76
N VAL A 226 -1.05 -8.60 14.54
CA VAL A 226 -0.67 -7.63 13.50
C VAL A 226 0.71 -7.03 13.78
N GLN A 227 1.04 -6.75 15.05
CA GLN A 227 2.39 -6.31 15.45
C GLN A 227 3.46 -7.34 15.11
N SER A 228 3.19 -8.62 15.37
CA SER A 228 4.11 -9.71 15.03
C SER A 228 4.31 -9.86 13.51
N GLU A 229 3.26 -9.62 12.71
CA GLU A 229 3.36 -9.60 11.26
C GLU A 229 4.18 -8.41 10.75
N LEU A 230 3.97 -7.21 11.31
CA LEU A 230 4.76 -6.01 11.02
C LEU A 230 6.25 -6.21 11.35
N LEU A 231 6.56 -6.87 12.47
CA LEU A 231 7.94 -7.24 12.87
C LEU A 231 8.66 -8.07 11.80
N ARG A 232 7.94 -9.03 11.20
CA ARG A 232 8.48 -9.89 10.15
C ARG A 232 8.64 -9.15 8.82
N MET A 233 8.00 -7.99 8.65
CA MET A 233 8.02 -7.20 7.42
C MET A 233 9.41 -6.65 7.11
N SER A 234 10.21 -6.30 8.11
CA SER A 234 11.58 -5.79 7.92
C SER A 234 12.45 -6.78 7.12
N GLY A 235 12.41 -8.06 7.48
CA GLY A 235 13.10 -9.11 6.71
C GLY A 235 12.54 -9.29 5.30
N ARG A 236 11.22 -9.08 5.09
CA ARG A 236 10.60 -9.13 3.75
C ARG A 236 11.04 -7.96 2.88
N PHE A 237 11.18 -6.75 3.44
CA PHE A 237 11.73 -5.60 2.72
C PHE A 237 13.17 -5.84 2.28
N GLN A 238 14.04 -6.33 3.19
CA GLN A 238 15.43 -6.66 2.86
C GLN A 238 15.50 -7.70 1.73
N ASN A 239 14.72 -8.78 1.83
CA ASN A 239 14.66 -9.80 0.79
C ASN A 239 14.14 -9.25 -0.55
N ALA A 240 13.12 -8.39 -0.54
CA ALA A 240 12.59 -7.78 -1.74
C ALA A 240 13.61 -6.84 -2.40
N LEU A 241 14.30 -6.01 -1.61
CA LEU A 241 15.36 -5.13 -2.11
C LEU A 241 16.54 -5.93 -2.67
N SER A 242 16.99 -6.98 -1.98
CA SER A 242 18.07 -7.86 -2.48
C SER A 242 17.71 -8.53 -3.80
N LYS A 243 16.45 -8.96 -3.98
CA LYS A 243 15.96 -9.50 -5.26
C LYS A 243 15.99 -8.44 -6.36
N LEU A 244 15.54 -7.23 -6.07
CA LEU A 244 15.58 -6.12 -7.04
C LEU A 244 17.01 -5.75 -7.41
N GLU A 245 17.92 -5.69 -6.43
CA GLU A 245 19.35 -5.47 -6.69
C GLU A 245 19.97 -6.59 -7.54
N SER A 246 19.60 -7.86 -7.32
CA SER A 246 20.09 -8.97 -8.19
C SER A 246 19.56 -8.93 -9.62
N GLN A 247 18.42 -8.28 -9.85
CA GLN A 247 17.78 -8.13 -11.16
C GLN A 247 18.16 -6.82 -11.84
N LYS A 248 19.05 -6.03 -11.23
CA LYS A 248 19.36 -4.68 -11.67
C LYS A 248 20.24 -4.71 -12.93
N VAL A 249 19.81 -4.03 -13.98
CA VAL A 249 20.61 -3.87 -15.19
C VAL A 249 21.57 -2.70 -15.01
N HIS A 250 22.87 -3.01 -15.00
CA HIS A 250 23.94 -2.03 -15.01
C HIS A 250 24.17 -1.48 -16.41
N LEU A 251 24.26 -0.16 -16.53
CA LEU A 251 24.47 0.56 -17.78
C LEU A 251 25.97 0.74 -18.01
N GLY A 252 26.54 -0.16 -18.82
CA GLY A 252 27.95 -0.14 -19.18
C GLY A 252 28.89 -0.43 -18.00
N ALA A 253 30.18 -0.10 -18.18
CA ALA A 253 31.24 -0.37 -17.21
C ALA A 253 31.31 0.64 -16.04
N THR A 254 30.35 1.57 -15.95
CA THR A 254 30.38 2.67 -14.96
C THR A 254 29.82 2.26 -13.60
N GLY A 255 29.17 1.09 -13.51
CA GLY A 255 28.49 0.61 -12.30
C GLY A 255 27.13 1.27 -12.04
N LEU A 256 26.73 2.27 -12.85
CA LEU A 256 25.42 2.92 -12.74
C LEU A 256 24.31 1.97 -13.18
N SER A 257 23.22 1.95 -12.45
CA SER A 257 22.04 1.16 -12.79
C SER A 257 20.87 2.02 -13.29
N THR A 258 19.90 1.37 -13.92
CA THR A 258 18.65 2.02 -14.33
C THR A 258 17.91 2.68 -13.15
N THR A 259 17.99 2.09 -11.94
CA THR A 259 17.42 2.73 -10.74
C THR A 259 18.18 3.98 -10.34
N ASP A 260 19.51 4.00 -10.42
CA ASP A 260 20.32 5.17 -10.02
C ASP A 260 20.01 6.37 -10.91
N ILE A 261 19.85 6.12 -12.22
CA ILE A 261 19.42 7.15 -13.17
C ILE A 261 18.00 7.63 -12.84
N GLY A 262 17.07 6.71 -12.56
CA GLY A 262 15.70 7.09 -12.17
C GLY A 262 15.65 7.91 -10.87
N ALA A 263 16.49 7.58 -9.89
CA ALA A 263 16.61 8.32 -8.64
C ALA A 263 17.20 9.72 -8.86
N TRP A 264 18.24 9.84 -9.69
CA TRP A 264 18.83 11.12 -10.07
C TRP A 264 17.85 12.00 -10.84
N LEU A 265 17.13 11.45 -11.83
CA LEU A 265 16.12 12.18 -12.60
C LEU A 265 15.01 12.75 -11.70
N ARG A 266 14.60 12.03 -10.66
CA ARG A 266 13.60 12.51 -9.68
C ARG A 266 14.08 13.67 -8.81
N GLN A 267 15.39 13.85 -8.67
CA GLN A 267 15.98 14.97 -7.92
C GLN A 267 16.25 16.19 -8.81
N CYS A 268 16.14 16.04 -10.13
CA CYS A 268 16.36 17.12 -11.08
C CYS A 268 15.17 18.08 -11.09
N SER A 269 15.44 19.38 -11.09
CA SER A 269 14.42 20.41 -11.31
C SER A 269 13.82 20.32 -12.72
N PRO A 270 12.60 20.87 -12.95
CA PRO A 270 12.00 20.91 -14.28
C PRO A 270 12.91 21.55 -15.34
N ALA A 271 13.68 22.58 -14.97
CA ALA A 271 14.64 23.22 -15.88
C ALA A 271 15.80 22.28 -16.28
N GLN A 272 16.33 21.52 -15.33
CA GLN A 272 17.40 20.54 -15.60
C GLN A 272 16.90 19.39 -16.47
N LEU A 273 15.68 18.90 -16.22
CA LEU A 273 15.05 17.87 -17.05
C LEU A 273 14.79 18.36 -18.47
N THR A 274 14.36 19.61 -18.64
CA THR A 274 14.14 20.21 -19.95
C THR A 274 15.46 20.35 -20.73
N ALA A 275 16.54 20.76 -20.05
CA ALA A 275 17.87 20.85 -20.65
C ALA A 275 18.43 19.48 -21.08
N LEU A 276 18.12 18.40 -20.33
CA LEU A 276 18.50 17.03 -20.71
C LEU A 276 17.78 16.53 -21.97
N LEU A 277 16.61 17.08 -22.28
CA LEU A 277 15.82 16.74 -23.47
C LEU A 277 16.21 17.59 -24.69
N ASP A 278 17.03 18.63 -24.51
CA ASP A 278 17.42 19.56 -25.57
C ASP A 278 18.24 18.83 -26.65
N GLY A 279 17.75 18.84 -27.88
CA GLY A 279 18.32 18.09 -29.00
C GLY A 279 18.13 16.57 -28.97
N ALA A 280 17.63 15.98 -27.87
CA ALA A 280 17.33 14.54 -27.77
C ALA A 280 15.91 14.19 -28.26
N VAL A 281 14.98 15.14 -28.14
CA VAL A 281 13.63 15.05 -28.71
C VAL A 281 13.63 15.82 -30.03
N ALA A 282 13.66 15.11 -31.15
CA ALA A 282 13.26 15.72 -32.42
C ALA A 282 11.78 16.16 -32.26
N PRO A 283 11.38 17.36 -32.69
CA PRO A 283 9.96 17.66 -32.81
C PRO A 283 9.36 16.54 -33.66
N GLY A 284 8.48 15.74 -33.05
CA GLY A 284 7.90 14.59 -33.72
C GLY A 284 7.28 15.04 -35.04
N PRO A 285 7.24 14.18 -36.08
CA PRO A 285 6.42 14.47 -37.24
C PRO A 285 5.03 14.82 -36.71
N SER A 286 4.47 15.95 -37.19
CA SER A 286 3.08 16.30 -36.89
C SER A 286 2.25 15.04 -37.09
N MET A 287 1.37 14.71 -36.15
CA MET A 287 0.38 13.67 -36.36
C MET A 287 -0.46 14.06 -37.59
N ALA A 288 0.01 13.67 -38.77
CA ALA A 288 -0.86 13.42 -39.89
C ALA A 288 -1.68 12.24 -39.41
N PHE A 289 -2.97 12.47 -39.17
CA PHE A 289 -3.90 11.41 -38.86
C PHE A 289 -3.93 10.43 -40.04
N ALA A 290 -3.00 9.47 -40.04
CA ALA A 290 -3.14 8.20 -40.72
C ALA A 290 -4.13 7.35 -39.91
N LEU A 291 -5.33 7.90 -39.75
CA LEU A 291 -6.54 7.17 -39.41
C LEU A 291 -7.47 7.27 -40.61
N GLY A 292 -6.97 7.44 -41.84
CA GLY A 292 -7.81 7.38 -43.04
C GLY A 292 -8.55 6.05 -43.06
N ASP A 293 -7.82 4.97 -42.78
CA ASP A 293 -8.30 3.60 -42.77
C ASP A 293 -9.30 3.39 -41.63
N ILE A 294 -8.96 3.82 -40.40
CA ILE A 294 -9.85 3.68 -39.24
C ILE A 294 -11.08 4.61 -39.34
N ALA A 295 -10.93 5.82 -39.89
CA ALA A 295 -12.04 6.73 -40.12
C ALA A 295 -12.92 6.27 -41.29
N LEU A 296 -12.34 5.61 -42.30
CA LEU A 296 -13.07 4.95 -43.37
C LEU A 296 -13.84 3.75 -42.82
N ASP A 297 -13.24 2.92 -41.97
CA ASP A 297 -13.89 1.77 -41.32
C ASP A 297 -15.05 2.23 -40.42
N ILE A 298 -14.85 3.28 -39.62
CA ILE A 298 -15.91 3.85 -38.79
C ILE A 298 -17.01 4.49 -39.66
N ALA A 299 -16.64 5.17 -40.74
CA ALA A 299 -17.61 5.77 -41.67
C ALA A 299 -18.38 4.69 -42.46
N GLU A 300 -17.73 3.62 -42.89
CA GLU A 300 -18.34 2.47 -43.54
C GLU A 300 -19.31 1.77 -42.60
N PHE A 301 -18.90 1.53 -41.35
CA PHE A 301 -19.79 0.97 -40.33
C PHE A 301 -21.02 1.87 -40.07
N GLU A 302 -20.82 3.17 -39.87
CA GLU A 302 -21.91 4.10 -39.54
C GLU A 302 -22.82 4.44 -40.74
N LEU A 303 -22.31 4.40 -41.99
CA LEU A 303 -23.07 4.79 -43.19
C LEU A 303 -23.56 3.61 -44.04
N ILE A 304 -22.88 2.47 -44.00
CA ILE A 304 -23.21 1.28 -44.79
C ILE A 304 -23.84 0.21 -43.91
N ASP A 305 -23.17 -0.19 -42.81
CA ASP A 305 -23.64 -1.31 -41.98
C ASP A 305 -24.81 -0.92 -41.08
N LYS A 306 -24.78 0.28 -40.50
CA LYS A 306 -25.84 0.77 -39.61
C LYS A 306 -27.10 1.24 -40.35
N VAL A 307 -26.99 1.58 -41.63
CA VAL A 307 -28.08 2.14 -42.45
C VAL A 307 -28.72 1.10 -43.38
N ARG A 308 -28.16 -0.11 -43.53
CA ARG A 308 -28.78 -1.13 -44.38
C ARG A 308 -30.10 -1.66 -43.79
N PRO A 309 -31.26 -1.38 -44.40
CA PRO A 309 -32.43 -2.22 -44.18
C PRO A 309 -32.14 -3.62 -44.77
N GLU A 310 -32.73 -4.62 -44.14
CA GLU A 310 -32.53 -6.04 -44.38
C GLU A 310 -32.43 -6.48 -45.86
N ARG A 311 -31.61 -7.52 -46.07
CA ARG A 311 -31.50 -8.43 -47.23
C ARG A 311 -30.72 -7.93 -48.45
N LEU A 312 -29.43 -8.22 -48.44
CA LEU A 312 -28.74 -8.71 -49.63
C LEU A 312 -28.42 -10.18 -49.41
N SER A 313 -29.19 -11.04 -50.08
CA SER A 313 -28.83 -12.44 -50.27
C SER A 313 -27.58 -12.47 -51.13
N ALA A 314 -26.43 -12.70 -50.50
CA ALA A 314 -25.22 -13.12 -51.19
C ALA A 314 -25.14 -14.64 -51.02
N PRO A 315 -25.38 -15.45 -52.06
CA PRO A 315 -25.10 -16.88 -51.95
C PRO A 315 -23.59 -17.04 -51.75
N LEU A 316 -23.20 -17.90 -50.82
CA LEU A 316 -21.82 -18.32 -50.68
C LEU A 316 -21.35 -18.92 -52.02
N PRO A 317 -20.12 -18.63 -52.48
CA PRO A 317 -19.56 -19.33 -53.62
C PRO A 317 -19.46 -20.82 -53.29
N ASP A 318 -19.66 -21.68 -54.29
CA ASP A 318 -19.59 -23.12 -54.12
C ASP A 318 -18.24 -23.55 -53.55
N ALA A 319 -18.26 -24.55 -52.67
CA ALA A 319 -17.06 -25.08 -52.04
C ALA A 319 -16.04 -25.50 -53.11
N CYS A 320 -14.86 -24.90 -53.07
CA CYS A 320 -13.71 -25.29 -53.87
C CYS A 320 -12.71 -26.00 -52.96
N GLU A 321 -12.16 -27.15 -53.40
CA GLU A 321 -11.06 -27.78 -52.68
C GLU A 321 -9.87 -26.83 -52.64
N ALA A 322 -9.40 -26.54 -51.43
CA ALA A 322 -8.16 -25.81 -51.24
C ALA A 322 -7.02 -26.62 -51.88
N ALA A 323 -6.15 -25.95 -52.65
CA ALA A 323 -4.93 -26.56 -53.11
C ALA A 323 -4.15 -27.05 -51.89
N VAL A 324 -3.80 -28.34 -51.86
CA VAL A 324 -2.92 -28.91 -50.85
C VAL A 324 -1.59 -28.18 -51.00
N SER A 325 -1.37 -27.17 -50.17
CA SER A 325 -0.02 -26.66 -49.96
C SER A 325 0.77 -27.83 -49.42
N GLU A 326 1.83 -28.24 -50.13
CA GLU A 326 2.86 -29.03 -49.49
C GLU A 326 3.22 -28.29 -48.21
N ALA A 327 3.09 -28.97 -47.08
CA ALA A 327 3.50 -28.44 -45.80
C ALA A 327 4.92 -27.90 -46.00
N VAL A 328 5.17 -26.66 -45.58
CA VAL A 328 6.55 -26.18 -45.51
C VAL A 328 7.27 -27.19 -44.62
N GLU A 329 8.12 -28.03 -45.23
CA GLU A 329 9.03 -28.90 -44.51
C GLU A 329 10.02 -27.97 -43.78
N LEU A 330 9.62 -27.52 -42.59
CA LEU A 330 10.56 -26.97 -41.64
C LEU A 330 11.50 -28.11 -41.30
N GLU A 331 12.80 -27.93 -41.58
CA GLU A 331 13.81 -28.88 -41.09
C GLU A 331 13.59 -29.08 -39.59
N PRO A 332 13.38 -30.32 -39.13
CA PRO A 332 13.19 -30.57 -37.72
C PRO A 332 14.44 -30.09 -36.97
N PRO A 333 14.28 -29.35 -35.85
CA PRO A 333 15.40 -28.90 -35.05
C PRO A 333 16.31 -30.09 -34.67
N ASP A 334 17.63 -29.92 -34.81
CA ASP A 334 18.62 -30.95 -34.50
C ASP A 334 18.77 -31.10 -32.97
N TYR A 335 18.30 -32.24 -32.45
CA TYR A 335 18.36 -32.59 -31.03
C TYR A 335 19.46 -33.61 -30.71
N ALA A 336 20.35 -33.95 -31.65
CA ALA A 336 21.33 -35.02 -31.46
C ALA A 336 22.21 -34.83 -30.21
N ALA A 337 22.59 -33.59 -29.88
CA ALA A 337 23.39 -33.28 -28.69
C ALA A 337 22.62 -33.45 -27.37
N LEU A 338 21.29 -33.23 -27.39
CA LEU A 338 20.41 -33.44 -26.25
C LEU A 338 20.12 -34.93 -26.06
N ASP A 339 19.86 -35.65 -27.15
CA ASP A 339 19.64 -37.10 -27.14
C ASP A 339 20.86 -37.85 -26.59
N GLN A 340 22.06 -37.50 -27.07
CA GLN A 340 23.30 -38.10 -26.59
C GLN A 340 23.51 -37.86 -25.09
N TRP A 341 23.17 -36.66 -24.60
CA TRP A 341 23.29 -36.32 -23.20
C TRP A 341 22.25 -37.03 -22.33
N ARG A 342 20.99 -37.10 -22.78
CA ARG A 342 19.93 -37.89 -22.15
C ARG A 342 20.35 -39.35 -22.01
N ASP A 343 20.90 -39.94 -23.06
CA ASP A 343 21.33 -41.34 -23.05
C ASP A 343 22.52 -41.55 -22.10
N ALA A 344 23.44 -40.59 -22.00
CA ALA A 344 24.51 -40.60 -21.00
C ALA A 344 23.98 -40.54 -19.56
N LEU A 345 22.96 -39.71 -19.29
CA LEU A 345 22.30 -39.63 -17.98
C LEU A 345 21.54 -40.92 -17.64
N ARG A 346 20.98 -41.60 -18.65
CA ARG A 346 20.28 -42.88 -18.48
C ARG A 346 21.21 -43.99 -18.01
N VAL A 347 22.43 -44.07 -18.53
CA VAL A 347 23.41 -45.14 -18.17
C VAL A 347 24.38 -44.72 -17.07
N ALA A 348 24.26 -43.50 -16.56
CA ALA A 348 25.06 -42.98 -15.47
C ALA A 348 25.05 -43.88 -14.23
N PRO A 349 26.20 -44.05 -13.53
CA PRO A 349 26.24 -44.78 -12.27
C PRO A 349 25.47 -44.03 -11.17
N ASP A 350 24.95 -44.76 -10.18
CA ASP A 350 24.32 -44.14 -9.01
C ASP A 350 25.34 -43.33 -8.21
N GLY A 351 24.97 -42.10 -7.84
CA GLY A 351 25.86 -41.16 -7.17
C GLY A 351 26.84 -40.45 -8.10
N TRP A 352 26.61 -40.44 -9.42
CA TRP A 352 27.49 -39.76 -10.38
C TRP A 352 27.63 -38.27 -10.03
N PRO A 353 28.85 -37.74 -9.82
CA PRO A 353 29.03 -36.33 -9.48
C PRO A 353 28.58 -35.42 -10.62
N LEU A 354 27.72 -34.45 -10.33
CA LEU A 354 27.28 -33.46 -11.33
C LEU A 354 28.44 -32.61 -11.84
N ALA A 355 29.47 -32.40 -11.01
CA ALA A 355 30.73 -31.78 -11.41
C ALA A 355 31.44 -32.50 -12.56
N ALA A 356 31.17 -33.80 -12.76
CA ALA A 356 31.66 -34.60 -13.89
C ALA A 356 30.68 -34.62 -15.09
N ALA A 357 29.37 -34.51 -14.84
CA ALA A 357 28.32 -34.70 -15.86
C ALA A 357 27.86 -33.41 -16.57
N LEU A 358 28.03 -32.24 -15.94
CA LEU A 358 27.43 -30.98 -16.40
C LEU A 358 28.34 -30.09 -17.26
N PRO A 359 29.57 -29.75 -16.84
CA PRO A 359 30.47 -28.92 -17.63
C PRO A 359 30.68 -29.48 -19.04
N LEU A 360 30.36 -28.67 -20.05
CA LEU A 360 30.58 -28.99 -21.45
C LEU A 360 30.83 -27.73 -22.27
N ARG A 361 32.01 -27.67 -22.91
CA ARG A 361 32.44 -26.67 -23.90
C ARG A 361 32.52 -25.24 -23.37
N ASP A 362 31.41 -24.69 -22.91
CA ASP A 362 31.25 -23.30 -22.47
C ASP A 362 30.26 -23.17 -21.30
N TYR A 363 30.27 -22.00 -20.67
CA TYR A 363 29.44 -21.73 -19.48
C TYR A 363 27.95 -21.73 -19.83
N GLU A 364 27.60 -21.21 -21.00
CA GLU A 364 26.23 -21.08 -21.50
C GLU A 364 25.57 -22.45 -21.64
N LEU A 365 26.24 -23.40 -22.29
CA LEU A 365 25.74 -24.76 -22.48
C LEU A 365 25.70 -25.55 -21.17
N SER A 366 26.69 -25.33 -20.29
CA SER A 366 26.75 -25.94 -18.96
C SER A 366 25.61 -25.46 -18.06
N SER A 367 25.31 -24.16 -18.10
CA SER A 367 24.19 -23.53 -17.39
C SER A 367 22.84 -23.97 -17.94
N TYR A 368 22.72 -24.06 -19.28
CA TYR A 368 21.53 -24.60 -19.93
C TYR A 368 21.25 -26.04 -19.51
N ARG A 369 22.27 -26.92 -19.52
CA ARG A 369 22.13 -28.30 -19.04
C ARG A 369 21.74 -28.36 -17.56
N LEU A 370 22.32 -27.51 -16.72
CA LEU A 370 21.91 -27.41 -15.32
C LEU A 370 20.42 -27.06 -15.17
N SER A 371 19.92 -26.13 -15.99
CA SER A 371 18.49 -25.77 -16.01
C SER A 371 17.59 -26.93 -16.47
N LEU A 372 18.05 -27.76 -17.41
CA LEU A 372 17.28 -28.92 -17.88
C LEU A 372 17.25 -30.05 -16.85
N LEU A 373 18.27 -30.18 -16.01
CA LEU A 373 18.27 -31.22 -14.96
C LEU A 373 17.16 -31.02 -13.92
N SER A 374 16.66 -29.79 -13.72
CA SER A 374 15.55 -29.57 -12.77
C SER A 374 14.24 -30.24 -13.19
N ILE A 375 14.13 -30.63 -14.47
CA ILE A 375 12.95 -31.26 -15.07
C ILE A 375 12.98 -32.79 -14.87
N LEU A 376 14.11 -33.36 -14.40
CA LEU A 376 14.23 -34.79 -14.14
C LEU A 376 13.18 -35.26 -13.10
N GLY A 377 12.32 -36.19 -13.51
CA GLY A 377 11.26 -36.72 -12.65
C GLY A 377 10.05 -35.80 -12.48
N ASP A 378 9.95 -34.69 -13.23
CA ASP A 378 8.77 -33.83 -13.23
C ASP A 378 7.60 -34.48 -14.01
N GLN A 379 6.47 -34.66 -13.33
CA GLN A 379 5.31 -35.35 -13.90
C GLN A 379 4.58 -34.50 -14.94
N GLU A 380 4.57 -33.18 -14.80
CA GLU A 380 3.89 -32.28 -15.72
C GLU A 380 4.65 -32.24 -17.07
N SER A 381 5.96 -32.04 -17.02
CA SER A 381 6.83 -32.06 -18.21
C SER A 381 6.89 -33.42 -18.91
N ALA A 382 6.69 -34.53 -18.18
CA ALA A 382 6.65 -35.88 -18.76
C ALA A 382 5.38 -36.17 -19.59
N THR A 383 4.32 -35.37 -19.48
CA THR A 383 3.09 -35.55 -20.27
C THR A 383 3.16 -34.92 -21.66
N MET A 384 4.17 -34.08 -21.91
CA MET A 384 4.37 -33.38 -23.17
C MET A 384 5.03 -34.26 -24.23
N ASP A 385 5.01 -33.81 -25.48
CA ASP A 385 5.73 -34.45 -26.59
C ASP A 385 7.07 -33.74 -26.86
N GLY A 386 8.10 -34.53 -27.17
CA GLY A 386 9.40 -34.04 -27.63
C GLY A 386 10.60 -34.37 -26.72
N PRO A 387 11.83 -34.00 -27.13
CA PRO A 387 13.08 -34.45 -26.48
C PRO A 387 13.26 -34.02 -25.03
N VAL A 388 12.67 -32.88 -24.63
CA VAL A 388 12.68 -32.41 -23.23
C VAL A 388 11.75 -33.26 -22.36
N ALA A 389 10.62 -33.73 -22.90
CA ALA A 389 9.74 -34.66 -22.20
C ALA A 389 10.44 -36.02 -22.00
N ASP A 390 11.24 -36.47 -22.96
CA ASP A 390 12.04 -37.70 -22.82
C ASP A 390 13.12 -37.60 -21.74
N LEU A 391 13.63 -36.39 -21.48
CA LEU A 391 14.51 -36.12 -20.36
C LEU A 391 13.76 -36.22 -19.02
N ALA A 392 12.55 -35.65 -18.94
CA ALA A 392 11.69 -35.70 -17.75
C ALA A 392 11.32 -37.14 -17.34
N ARG A 393 11.16 -38.04 -18.33
CA ARG A 393 10.86 -39.47 -18.14
C ARG A 393 12.04 -40.30 -17.59
N LEU A 394 13.24 -39.75 -17.45
CA LEU A 394 14.38 -40.48 -16.88
C LEU A 394 14.14 -40.78 -15.40
N ASP A 395 14.38 -42.04 -15.01
CA ASP A 395 14.31 -42.48 -13.61
C ASP A 395 15.58 -42.10 -12.84
N ARG A 396 15.79 -40.79 -12.72
CA ARG A 396 16.94 -40.15 -12.08
C ARG A 396 16.49 -38.99 -11.20
N ARG A 397 17.18 -38.78 -10.08
CA ARG A 397 16.95 -37.67 -9.15
C ARG A 397 18.23 -36.90 -8.87
N LEU A 398 18.07 -35.62 -8.57
CA LEU A 398 19.16 -34.75 -8.16
C LEU A 398 19.23 -34.65 -6.64
N GLU A 399 20.41 -34.88 -6.08
CA GLU A 399 20.72 -34.56 -4.69
C GLU A 399 21.76 -33.44 -4.65
N TRP A 400 21.46 -32.34 -3.95
CA TRP A 400 22.39 -31.23 -3.73
C TRP A 400 22.76 -31.16 -2.25
N THR A 401 24.05 -31.01 -1.94
CA THR A 401 24.55 -30.87 -0.56
C THR A 401 24.84 -29.41 -0.20
N GLY A 402 24.82 -28.50 -1.18
CA GLY A 402 24.96 -27.04 -0.97
C GLY A 402 26.40 -26.54 -0.80
N ASN A 403 27.39 -27.44 -0.68
CA ASN A 403 28.80 -27.07 -0.61
C ASN A 403 29.36 -26.71 -1.99
N PRO A 404 30.10 -25.62 -2.17
CA PRO A 404 30.77 -25.33 -3.44
C PRO A 404 31.96 -26.27 -3.66
N VAL A 405 32.12 -26.74 -4.90
CA VAL A 405 33.25 -27.57 -5.34
C VAL A 405 33.95 -26.90 -6.53
N PRO A 406 35.28 -26.79 -6.52
CA PRO A 406 36.03 -26.26 -7.65
C PRO A 406 35.98 -27.22 -8.85
N VAL A 407 35.64 -26.70 -10.03
CA VAL A 407 35.48 -27.47 -11.27
C VAL A 407 36.55 -27.08 -12.30
N HIS A 408 36.77 -25.77 -12.46
CA HIS A 408 37.76 -25.17 -13.38
C HIS A 408 37.81 -25.78 -14.79
N ARG A 409 36.66 -26.07 -15.39
CA ARG A 409 36.56 -26.61 -16.76
C ARG A 409 35.33 -26.09 -17.49
N ASP A 410 35.41 -26.01 -18.81
CA ASP A 410 34.28 -25.64 -19.70
C ASP A 410 33.55 -24.34 -19.28
N GLY A 411 34.30 -23.33 -18.83
CA GLY A 411 33.74 -22.05 -18.40
C GLY A 411 33.14 -22.05 -16.98
N VAL A 412 33.16 -23.17 -16.26
CA VAL A 412 32.65 -23.29 -14.88
C VAL A 412 33.81 -23.28 -13.89
N ALA A 413 33.91 -22.23 -13.08
CA ALA A 413 34.94 -22.12 -12.03
C ALA A 413 34.59 -22.99 -10.81
N GLU A 414 33.37 -22.84 -10.29
CA GLU A 414 32.84 -23.55 -9.13
C GLU A 414 31.38 -23.91 -9.36
N MET A 415 30.90 -24.95 -8.70
CA MET A 415 29.47 -25.29 -8.67
C MET A 415 29.09 -25.94 -7.35
N SER A 416 27.81 -25.91 -7.00
CA SER A 416 27.30 -26.68 -5.86
C SER A 416 27.56 -28.17 -6.05
N GLU A 417 27.99 -28.84 -5.00
CA GLU A 417 28.14 -30.28 -4.97
C GLU A 417 26.76 -30.91 -5.13
N GLY A 418 26.63 -31.73 -6.16
CA GLY A 418 25.44 -32.52 -6.39
C GLY A 418 25.76 -33.85 -7.04
N ARG A 419 24.84 -34.80 -6.87
CA ARG A 419 24.96 -36.16 -7.37
C ARG A 419 23.67 -36.58 -8.07
N LEU A 420 23.82 -37.34 -9.14
CA LEU A 420 22.71 -37.99 -9.83
C LEU A 420 22.44 -39.35 -9.17
N ARG A 421 21.20 -39.58 -8.74
CA ARG A 421 20.74 -40.85 -8.15
C ARG A 421 19.74 -41.56 -9.05
N GLY A 422 19.66 -42.89 -8.96
CA GLY A 422 18.52 -43.66 -9.51
C GLY A 422 17.25 -43.48 -8.67
N GLY A 423 16.06 -43.57 -9.28
CA GLY A 423 14.79 -43.64 -8.53
C GLY A 423 14.34 -45.08 -8.26
N PRO A 424 13.34 -45.29 -7.37
CA PRO A 424 13.42 -45.16 -5.91
C PRO A 424 13.93 -46.43 -5.18
N VAL A 425 14.41 -46.27 -3.93
CA VAL A 425 13.93 -47.07 -2.79
C VAL A 425 13.18 -46.12 -1.85
N THR A 426 11.93 -46.45 -1.57
CA THR A 426 11.13 -45.88 -0.48
C THR A 426 11.66 -46.34 0.87
N ASP A 427 11.94 -45.42 1.78
CA ASP A 427 11.78 -45.51 3.24
C ASP A 427 12.03 -44.08 3.76
N GLY A 428 11.20 -43.43 4.57
CA GLY A 428 10.38 -43.97 5.65
C GLY A 428 11.05 -43.75 7.01
N SER A 429 11.42 -42.51 7.37
CA SER A 429 11.45 -41.93 8.74
C SER A 429 12.05 -40.53 8.73
#